data_AF-A0A927RZR1-F1
#
_entry.id   AF-A0A927RZR1-F1
#
_cell.length_a   1.000
_cell.length_b   1.000
_cell.length_c   1.000
_cell.angle_alpha   90.00
_cell.angle_beta   90.00
_cell.angle_gamma   90.00
#
_symmetry.space_group_name_H-M   'P 1'
#
loop_
_entity.id
_entity.type
_entity.pdbx_description
1 polymer ?
#
loop_
_entity_poly.entity_id
_entity_poly.type
_entity_poly.pdbx_seq_one_letter_code
_entity_poly.pdbx_strand_id
1 'polypeptide(L)'
;MTVKECIAAAAVELGIGDEVRDCLDGVSSTASGDVKNLLQCFNLVENELALDYLPLLAEDTLETDTGTVRYSELSRAVVRVIGVRDQAGNDVAYQLFPDFLKAQAGTLTVRYSYTPTPKTLSGKSDYTLYASVRLFAYGMAAEYAAATGQYEAAAVWDKKYKAAITAAYRTNKAKKIRARRWV
;
A
#
# COMPACT_ATOMS: atom_id res chain seq x y z
N MET A 1 6.38 8.01 6.09
CA MET A 1 5.46 8.30 7.22
C MET A 1 5.52 7.18 8.23
N THR A 2 5.39 7.48 9.52
CA THR A 2 5.35 6.45 10.58
C THR A 2 3.92 6.01 10.87
N VAL A 3 3.75 4.81 11.42
CA VAL A 3 2.44 4.30 11.84
C VAL A 3 1.86 5.17 12.95
N LYS A 4 2.69 5.59 13.93
CA LYS A 4 2.28 6.52 15.01
C LYS A 4 1.71 7.83 14.47
N GLU A 5 2.35 8.44 13.47
CA GLU A 5 1.84 9.66 12.83
C GLU A 5 0.44 9.46 12.24
N CYS A 6 0.21 8.33 11.58
CA CYS A 6 -1.09 8.03 10.96
C CYS A 6 -2.17 7.76 11.99
N ILE A 7 -1.85 7.02 13.06
CA ILE A 7 -2.76 6.77 14.18
C ILE A 7 -3.15 8.09 14.86
N ALA A 8 -2.18 8.95 15.17
CA ALA A 8 -2.44 10.24 15.78
C ALA A 8 -3.33 11.13 14.89
N ALA A 9 -3.08 11.15 13.58
CA ALA A 9 -3.89 11.90 12.64
C ALA A 9 -5.34 11.35 12.56
N ALA A 10 -5.51 10.03 12.50
CA ALA A 10 -6.84 9.42 12.48
C ALA A 10 -7.61 9.70 13.78
N ALA A 11 -6.95 9.62 14.93
CA ALA A 11 -7.56 9.88 16.23
C ALA A 11 -8.06 11.32 16.36
N VAL A 12 -7.34 12.29 15.79
CA VAL A 12 -7.78 13.70 15.72
C VAL A 12 -9.07 13.83 14.89
N GLU A 13 -9.15 13.17 13.72
CA GLU A 13 -10.36 13.20 12.89
C GLU A 13 -11.57 12.53 13.57
N LEU A 14 -11.31 11.54 14.43
CA LEU A 14 -12.33 10.82 15.22
C LEU A 14 -12.73 11.52 16.53
N GLY A 15 -12.03 12.59 16.92
CA GLY A 15 -12.30 13.31 18.18
C GLY A 15 -11.77 12.62 19.45
N ILE A 16 -10.92 11.59 19.32
CA ILE A 16 -10.28 10.86 20.42
C ILE A 16 -8.76 11.09 20.47
N GLY A 17 -8.30 12.20 19.89
CA GLY A 17 -6.88 12.48 19.64
C GLY A 17 -6.02 12.57 20.91
N ASP A 18 -6.54 13.16 21.98
CA ASP A 18 -5.77 13.39 23.19
C ASP A 18 -5.55 12.09 23.98
N GLU A 19 -6.60 11.29 24.17
CA GLU A 19 -6.52 9.99 24.86
C GLU A 19 -5.59 9.01 24.14
N VAL A 20 -5.67 8.99 22.80
CA VAL A 20 -4.80 8.15 21.96
C VAL A 20 -3.36 8.64 22.01
N ARG A 21 -3.11 9.95 22.00
CA ARG A 21 -1.75 10.52 22.09
C ARG A 21 -1.10 10.17 23.43
N ASP A 22 -1.82 10.37 24.53
CA ASP A 22 -1.36 10.02 25.87
C ASP A 22 -1.03 8.52 25.97
N CYS A 23 -1.81 7.67 25.29
CA CYS A 23 -1.53 6.24 25.20
C CYS A 23 -0.30 5.91 24.35
N LEU A 24 -0.07 6.62 23.24
CA LEU A 24 1.09 6.42 22.37
C LEU A 24 2.41 6.87 22.99
N ASP A 25 2.34 7.85 23.90
CA ASP A 25 3.47 8.41 24.64
C ASP A 25 3.71 7.67 25.98
N GLY A 26 2.82 6.75 26.36
CA GLY A 26 2.95 5.93 27.57
C GLY A 26 2.55 6.66 28.86
N VAL A 27 1.83 7.79 28.74
CA VAL A 27 1.33 8.60 29.87
C VAL A 27 0.08 7.96 30.49
N SER A 28 -0.76 7.32 29.67
CA SER A 28 -1.99 6.64 30.09
C SER A 28 -2.16 5.31 29.34
N SER A 29 -2.97 4.39 29.87
CA SER A 29 -3.36 3.14 29.19
C SER A 29 -4.85 3.08 28.82
N THR A 30 -5.60 4.16 29.07
CA THR A 30 -7.06 4.22 28.88
C THR A 30 -7.50 3.92 27.44
N ALA A 31 -6.80 4.45 26.45
CA ALA A 31 -7.11 4.26 25.02
C ALA A 31 -6.37 3.08 24.37
N SER A 32 -5.89 2.10 25.15
CA SER A 32 -5.12 0.97 24.60
C SER A 32 -5.90 0.14 23.58
N GLY A 33 -7.22 -0.01 23.79
CA GLY A 33 -8.12 -0.66 22.84
C GLY A 33 -8.20 0.09 21.51
N ASP A 34 -8.35 1.41 21.56
CA ASP A 34 -8.50 2.24 20.37
C ASP A 34 -7.21 2.31 19.57
N VAL A 35 -6.05 2.40 20.24
CA VAL A 35 -4.74 2.31 19.59
C VAL A 35 -4.58 0.97 18.84
N LYS A 36 -5.00 -0.14 19.45
CA LYS A 36 -4.93 -1.46 18.82
C LYS A 36 -5.86 -1.55 17.61
N ASN A 37 -7.08 -1.04 17.72
CA ASN A 37 -8.04 -1.00 16.62
C ASN A 37 -7.52 -0.12 15.47
N LEU A 38 -7.02 1.09 15.76
CA LEU A 38 -6.44 1.98 14.76
C LEU A 38 -5.20 1.38 14.09
N LEU A 39 -4.36 0.63 14.80
CA LEU A 39 -3.26 -0.11 14.19
C LEU A 39 -3.76 -1.18 13.20
N GLN A 40 -4.84 -1.89 13.53
CA GLN A 40 -5.46 -2.85 12.61
C GLN A 40 -6.03 -2.12 11.38
N CYS A 41 -6.75 -1.00 11.59
CA CYS A 41 -7.25 -0.17 10.51
C CYS A 41 -6.12 0.35 9.61
N PHE A 42 -4.98 0.75 10.18
CA PHE A 42 -3.81 1.16 9.39
C PHE A 42 -3.34 0.04 8.46
N ASN A 43 -3.17 -1.17 8.98
CA ASN A 43 -2.70 -2.31 8.19
C ASN A 43 -3.71 -2.72 7.11
N LEU A 44 -5.01 -2.64 7.40
CA LEU A 44 -6.07 -2.90 6.42
C LEU A 44 -6.03 -1.88 5.29
N VAL A 45 -5.98 -0.59 5.62
CA VAL A 45 -5.92 0.51 4.65
C VAL A 45 -4.64 0.44 3.81
N GLU A 46 -3.48 0.16 4.42
CA GLU A 46 -2.23 0.02 3.68
C GLU A 46 -2.30 -1.12 2.67
N ASN A 47 -2.88 -2.26 3.08
CA ASN A 47 -3.04 -3.41 2.21
C ASN A 47 -4.06 -3.15 1.08
N GLU A 48 -5.22 -2.56 1.40
CA GLU A 48 -6.24 -2.17 0.40
C GLU A 48 -5.64 -1.22 -0.65
N LEU A 49 -4.91 -0.20 -0.21
CA LEU A 49 -4.24 0.73 -1.12
C LEU A 49 -3.26 0.01 -2.05
N ALA A 50 -2.49 -0.95 -1.54
CA ALA A 50 -1.49 -1.67 -2.32
C ALA A 50 -2.10 -2.66 -3.31
N LEU A 51 -3.27 -3.22 -3.00
CA LEU A 51 -3.94 -4.18 -3.86
C LEU A 51 -4.77 -3.49 -4.94
N ASP A 52 -5.56 -2.49 -4.58
CA ASP A 52 -6.67 -2.04 -5.43
C ASP A 52 -6.44 -0.67 -6.08
N TYR A 53 -5.67 0.23 -5.46
CA TYR A 53 -5.62 1.63 -5.89
C TYR A 53 -4.24 2.12 -6.34
N LEU A 54 -3.21 1.89 -5.52
CA LEU A 54 -1.86 2.41 -5.72
C LEU A 54 -0.83 1.28 -5.54
N PRO A 55 -0.68 0.35 -6.51
CA PRO A 55 0.17 -0.81 -6.35
C PRO A 55 1.62 -0.47 -6.02
N LEU A 56 2.14 -1.07 -4.94
CA LEU A 56 3.56 -1.01 -4.58
C LEU A 56 4.34 -1.97 -5.47
N LEU A 57 5.44 -1.49 -6.04
CA LEU A 57 6.22 -2.25 -7.02
C LEU A 57 7.60 -2.62 -6.47
N ALA A 58 8.03 -3.83 -6.79
CA ALA A 58 9.37 -4.33 -6.52
C ALA A 58 9.96 -4.93 -7.80
N GLU A 59 11.29 -5.01 -7.82
CA GLU A 59 12.07 -5.67 -8.86
C GLU A 59 13.11 -6.55 -8.18
N ASP A 60 13.15 -7.83 -8.54
CA ASP A 60 14.19 -8.76 -8.11
C ASP A 60 14.88 -9.36 -9.33
N THR A 61 16.20 -9.51 -9.23
CA THR A 61 17.02 -10.19 -10.24
C THR A 61 17.41 -11.57 -9.74
N LEU A 62 17.15 -12.59 -10.56
CA LEU A 62 17.36 -13.99 -10.22
C LEU A 62 18.00 -14.71 -11.42
N GLU A 63 18.83 -15.71 -11.15
CA GLU A 63 19.39 -16.60 -12.17
C GLU A 63 18.62 -17.93 -12.15
N THR A 64 18.19 -18.41 -13.32
CA THR A 64 17.42 -19.65 -13.43
C THR A 64 17.88 -20.52 -14.61
N ASP A 65 18.33 -21.74 -14.31
CA ASP A 65 18.79 -22.68 -15.33
C ASP A 65 17.65 -23.25 -16.18
N THR A 66 16.44 -23.29 -15.61
CA THR A 66 15.26 -23.91 -16.23
C THR A 66 14.27 -22.89 -16.79
N GLY A 67 14.49 -21.60 -16.51
CA GLY A 67 13.52 -20.54 -16.79
C GLY A 67 12.35 -20.52 -15.82
N THR A 68 12.38 -21.32 -14.75
CA THR A 68 11.34 -21.34 -13.71
C THR A 68 11.76 -20.44 -12.56
N VAL A 69 10.86 -19.57 -12.11
CA VAL A 69 11.05 -18.69 -10.95
C VAL A 69 9.87 -18.86 -10.01
N ARG A 70 10.11 -19.31 -8.78
CA ARG A 70 9.04 -19.47 -7.77
C ARG A 70 8.73 -18.13 -7.12
N TYR A 71 7.46 -17.85 -6.85
CA TYR A 71 7.11 -16.59 -6.19
C TYR A 71 7.67 -16.49 -4.77
N SER A 72 7.94 -17.63 -4.11
CA SER A 72 8.58 -17.70 -2.79
C SER A 72 10.07 -17.31 -2.80
N GLU A 73 10.71 -17.29 -3.96
CA GLU A 73 12.12 -16.88 -4.11
C GLU A 73 12.25 -15.35 -4.24
N LEU A 74 11.13 -14.65 -4.49
CA LEU A 74 11.08 -13.21 -4.57
C LEU A 74 11.09 -12.59 -3.17
N SER A 75 11.65 -11.39 -3.08
CA SER A 75 11.88 -10.69 -1.81
C SER A 75 10.58 -10.25 -1.12
N ARG A 76 9.49 -10.12 -1.88
CA ARG A 76 8.18 -9.70 -1.38
C ARG A 76 7.07 -10.63 -1.89
N ALA A 77 5.98 -10.72 -1.12
CA ALA A 77 4.82 -11.51 -1.48
C ALA A 77 4.15 -10.94 -2.74
N VAL A 78 4.29 -11.67 -3.84
CA VAL A 78 3.79 -11.26 -5.17
C VAL A 78 2.27 -11.25 -5.20
N VAL A 79 1.73 -10.17 -5.74
CA VAL A 79 0.30 -10.04 -6.07
C VAL A 79 0.10 -10.16 -7.58
N ARG A 80 0.94 -9.45 -8.35
CA ARG A 80 0.85 -9.45 -9.82
C ARG A 80 2.20 -9.25 -10.47
N VAL A 81 2.56 -10.12 -11.41
CA VAL A 81 3.71 -9.90 -12.29
C VAL A 81 3.37 -8.83 -13.33
N ILE A 82 4.22 -7.81 -13.43
CA ILE A 82 4.06 -6.67 -14.35
C ILE A 82 4.88 -6.88 -15.61
N GLY A 83 6.08 -7.43 -15.46
CA GLY A 83 6.96 -7.70 -16.58
C GLY A 83 8.17 -8.52 -16.16
N VAL A 84 8.78 -9.17 -17.13
CA VAL A 84 10.03 -9.93 -16.96
C VAL A 84 11.00 -9.43 -18.02
N ARG A 85 12.24 -9.15 -17.60
CA ARG A 85 13.30 -8.69 -18.49
C ARG A 85 14.51 -9.60 -18.41
N ASP A 86 15.25 -9.72 -19.50
CA ASP A 86 16.54 -10.38 -19.51
C ASP A 86 17.64 -9.48 -18.93
N GLN A 87 18.86 -10.01 -18.83
CA GLN A 87 20.05 -9.26 -18.41
C GLN A 87 20.37 -8.05 -19.30
N ALA A 88 19.97 -8.08 -20.57
CA ALA A 88 20.16 -6.97 -21.51
C ALA A 88 19.05 -5.90 -21.41
N GLY A 89 18.03 -6.12 -20.58
CA GLY A 89 16.90 -5.22 -20.35
C GLY A 89 15.76 -5.38 -21.35
N ASN A 90 15.77 -6.40 -22.21
CA ASN A 90 14.69 -6.68 -23.15
C ASN A 90 13.53 -7.37 -22.44
N ASP A 91 12.30 -7.05 -22.86
CA ASP A 91 11.11 -7.73 -22.33
C ASP A 91 11.08 -9.18 -22.85
N VAL A 92 10.88 -10.13 -21.92
CA VAL A 92 10.86 -11.57 -22.18
C VAL A 92 9.43 -12.09 -22.12
N ALA A 93 9.07 -13.00 -23.02
CA ALA A 93 7.79 -13.70 -22.95
C ALA A 93 7.78 -14.68 -21.76
N TYR A 94 6.70 -14.66 -20.98
CA TYR A 94 6.55 -15.54 -19.83
C TYR A 94 5.12 -16.07 -19.71
N GLN A 95 4.98 -17.20 -19.01
CA GLN A 95 3.71 -17.80 -18.64
C GLN A 95 3.59 -17.86 -17.12
N LEU A 96 2.41 -17.52 -16.61
CA LEU A 96 2.11 -17.50 -15.18
C LEU A 96 1.43 -18.79 -14.75
N PHE A 97 1.87 -19.32 -13.61
CA PHE A 97 1.24 -20.41 -12.88
C PHE A 97 0.95 -19.95 -11.44
N PRO A 98 0.17 -20.71 -10.64
CA PRO A 98 -0.19 -20.31 -9.28
C PRO A 98 0.99 -20.08 -8.34
N ASP A 99 2.05 -20.87 -8.43
CA ASP A 99 3.19 -20.82 -7.49
C ASP A 99 4.50 -20.33 -8.12
N PHE A 100 4.53 -20.20 -9.44
CA PHE A 100 5.75 -19.85 -10.19
C PHE A 100 5.41 -19.19 -11.53
N LEU A 101 6.39 -18.52 -12.11
CA LEU A 101 6.38 -18.12 -13.51
C LEU A 101 7.41 -18.92 -14.31
N LYS A 102 7.13 -19.07 -15.60
CA LYS A 102 8.05 -19.71 -16.54
C LYS A 102 8.42 -18.74 -17.66
N ALA A 103 9.70 -18.53 -17.87
CA ALA A 103 10.29 -17.68 -18.88
C ALA A 103 11.50 -18.40 -19.53
N GLN A 104 12.31 -17.67 -20.30
CA GLN A 104 13.57 -18.20 -20.82
C GLN A 104 14.59 -18.39 -19.69
N ALA A 105 15.41 -19.43 -19.77
CA ALA A 105 16.52 -19.64 -18.84
C ALA A 105 17.57 -18.52 -18.92
N GLY A 106 18.25 -18.27 -17.81
CA GLY A 106 19.28 -17.24 -17.64
C GLY A 106 18.94 -16.27 -16.52
N THR A 107 19.60 -15.12 -16.54
CA THR A 107 19.37 -14.03 -15.57
C THR A 107 18.15 -13.22 -15.97
N LEU A 108 17.17 -13.19 -15.09
CA LEU A 108 15.89 -12.51 -15.27
C LEU A 108 15.69 -11.45 -14.18
N THR A 109 15.18 -10.29 -14.58
CA THR A 109 14.66 -9.28 -13.67
C THR A 109 13.13 -9.32 -13.72
N VAL A 110 12.51 -9.70 -12.62
CA VAL A 110 11.05 -9.80 -12.49
C VAL A 110 10.55 -8.53 -11.80
N ARG A 111 9.70 -7.77 -12.50
CA ARG A 111 8.98 -6.62 -11.95
C ARG A 111 7.58 -7.03 -11.58
N TYR A 112 7.18 -6.77 -10.34
CA TYR A 112 5.89 -7.20 -9.81
C TYR A 112 5.34 -6.22 -8.79
N SER A 113 4.03 -6.31 -8.53
CA SER A 113 3.39 -5.65 -7.39
C SER A 113 3.32 -6.59 -6.20
N TYR A 114 3.39 -6.04 -4.99
CA TYR A 114 3.42 -6.81 -3.76
C TYR A 114 2.43 -6.31 -2.70
N THR A 115 2.10 -7.19 -1.75
CA THR A 115 1.33 -6.84 -0.55
C THR A 115 2.27 -6.41 0.58
N PRO A 116 2.03 -5.26 1.23
CA PRO A 116 2.84 -4.79 2.34
C PRO A 116 2.65 -5.69 3.56
N THR A 117 3.72 -5.94 4.29
CA THR A 117 3.65 -6.73 5.53
C THR A 117 2.98 -5.92 6.64
N PRO A 118 2.16 -6.54 7.51
CA PRO A 118 1.56 -5.85 8.65
C PRO A 118 2.60 -5.17 9.52
N LYS A 119 2.38 -3.89 9.82
CA LYS A 119 3.29 -3.04 10.60
C LYS A 119 2.91 -3.06 12.09
N THR A 120 3.91 -2.79 12.91
CA THR A 120 3.75 -2.50 14.35
C THR A 120 3.68 -0.98 14.58
N LEU A 121 3.43 -0.54 15.81
CA LEU A 121 3.37 0.89 16.15
C LEU A 121 4.66 1.66 15.80
N SER A 122 5.83 1.04 15.97
CA SER A 122 7.13 1.64 15.59
C SER A 122 7.44 1.52 14.09
N GLY A 123 6.55 0.87 13.33
CA GLY A 123 6.70 0.64 11.91
C GLY A 123 6.62 1.91 11.07
N LYS A 124 7.06 1.75 9.82
CA LYS A 124 6.92 2.75 8.77
C LYS A 124 6.06 2.16 7.66
N SER A 125 5.25 3.01 7.04
CA SER A 125 4.53 2.64 5.84
C SER A 125 5.50 2.35 4.70
N ASP A 126 5.15 1.38 3.85
CA ASP A 126 5.89 1.11 2.61
C ASP A 126 5.64 2.24 1.58
N TYR A 127 4.57 3.03 1.76
CA TYR A 127 4.34 4.25 1.01
C TYR A 127 5.22 5.40 1.51
N THR A 128 6.21 5.75 0.69
CA THR A 128 7.00 6.98 0.87
C THR A 128 6.46 8.12 0.02
N LEU A 129 5.82 7.81 -1.11
CA LEU A 129 5.29 8.75 -2.08
C LEU A 129 3.82 8.41 -2.38
N TYR A 130 3.10 9.36 -2.97
CA TYR A 130 1.71 9.25 -3.46
C TYR A 130 0.62 9.12 -2.41
N ALA A 131 0.83 8.36 -1.33
CA ALA A 131 -0.06 8.32 -0.18
C ALA A 131 0.42 9.31 0.89
N SER A 132 -0.51 10.11 1.43
CA SER A 132 -0.22 11.07 2.50
C SER A 132 -0.78 10.57 3.83
N VAL A 133 -0.24 11.07 4.95
CA VAL A 133 -0.77 10.77 6.29
C VAL A 133 -2.27 11.04 6.39
N ARG A 134 -2.75 12.13 5.75
CA ARG A 134 -4.17 12.48 5.72
C ARG A 134 -5.03 11.46 4.96
N LEU A 135 -4.51 10.90 3.88
CA LEU A 135 -5.19 9.84 3.13
C LEU A 135 -5.38 8.61 4.03
N PHE A 136 -4.32 8.19 4.72
CA PHE A 136 -4.38 7.10 5.70
C PHE A 136 -5.36 7.42 6.83
N ALA A 137 -5.31 8.63 7.39
CA ALA A 137 -6.20 9.03 8.47
C ALA A 137 -7.68 8.92 8.08
N TYR A 138 -8.07 9.29 6.86
CA TYR A 138 -9.45 9.14 6.38
C TYR A 138 -9.88 7.68 6.20
N GLY A 139 -9.02 6.84 5.62
CA GLY A 139 -9.31 5.40 5.50
C GLY A 139 -9.43 4.75 6.88
N MET A 140 -8.48 5.05 7.78
CA MET A 140 -8.47 4.53 9.14
C MET A 140 -9.69 4.98 9.94
N ALA A 141 -10.09 6.25 9.82
CA ALA A 141 -11.29 6.77 10.47
C ALA A 141 -12.56 6.11 9.94
N ALA A 142 -12.63 5.81 8.64
CA ALA A 142 -13.76 5.10 8.05
C ALA A 142 -13.87 3.66 8.59
N GLU A 143 -12.77 2.91 8.57
CA GLU A 143 -12.71 1.53 9.08
C GLU A 143 -12.98 1.46 10.59
N TYR A 144 -12.40 2.38 11.36
CA TYR A 144 -12.63 2.45 12.80
C TYR A 144 -14.09 2.78 13.13
N ALA A 145 -14.68 3.77 12.45
CA ALA A 145 -16.08 4.13 12.63
C ALA A 145 -17.01 2.96 12.25
N ALA A 146 -16.70 2.23 11.19
CA ALA A 146 -17.44 1.02 10.82
C ALA A 146 -17.31 -0.08 11.88
N ALA A 147 -16.09 -0.35 12.37
CA ALA A 147 -15.82 -1.36 13.39
C ALA A 147 -16.48 -1.05 14.74
N THR A 148 -16.69 0.24 15.05
CA THR A 148 -17.36 0.70 16.28
C THR A 148 -18.87 0.93 16.10
N GLY A 149 -19.43 0.62 14.93
CA GLY A 149 -20.87 0.73 14.65
C GLY A 149 -21.36 2.14 14.31
N GLN A 150 -20.46 3.11 14.11
CA GLN A 150 -20.77 4.48 13.71
C GLN A 150 -20.87 4.61 12.18
N TYR A 151 -21.85 3.92 11.58
CA TYR A 151 -21.94 3.78 10.11
C TYR A 151 -22.12 5.10 9.36
N GLU A 152 -22.82 6.08 9.93
CA GLU A 152 -22.98 7.40 9.31
C GLU A 152 -21.64 8.14 9.22
N ALA A 153 -20.86 8.13 10.30
CA ALA A 153 -19.52 8.70 10.32
C ALA A 153 -18.61 7.94 9.35
N ALA A 154 -18.68 6.60 9.34
CA ALA A 154 -17.92 5.77 8.41
C ALA A 154 -18.16 6.16 6.95
N ALA A 155 -19.42 6.37 6.54
CA ALA A 155 -19.77 6.79 5.19
C ALA A 155 -19.20 8.17 4.81
N VAL A 156 -19.17 9.11 5.76
CA VAL A 156 -18.56 10.44 5.56
C VAL A 156 -17.05 10.33 5.35
N TRP A 157 -16.37 9.53 6.17
CA TRP A 157 -14.92 9.32 6.07
C TRP A 157 -14.53 8.54 4.82
N ASP A 158 -15.28 7.50 4.45
CA ASP A 158 -15.08 6.74 3.22
C ASP A 158 -15.19 7.64 1.98
N LYS A 159 -16.16 8.56 1.94
CA LYS A 159 -16.27 9.54 0.86
C LYS A 159 -15.03 10.44 0.76
N LYS A 160 -14.50 10.91 1.89
CA LYS A 160 -13.27 11.72 1.93
C LYS A 160 -12.05 10.89 1.53
N TYR A 161 -11.97 9.64 1.96
CA TYR A 161 -10.91 8.70 1.62
C TYR A 161 -10.86 8.43 0.11
N LYS A 162 -11.98 8.06 -0.51
CA LYS A 162 -12.09 7.87 -1.97
C LYS A 162 -11.73 9.12 -2.77
N ALA A 163 -12.13 10.29 -2.29
CA ALA A 163 -11.72 11.56 -2.90
C ALA A 163 -10.19 11.78 -2.79
N ALA A 164 -9.59 11.45 -1.65
CA ALA A 164 -8.14 11.53 -1.45
C ALA A 164 -7.36 10.54 -2.34
N ILE A 165 -7.84 9.29 -2.48
CA ILE A 165 -7.27 8.30 -3.41
C ILE A 165 -7.32 8.83 -4.84
N THR A 166 -8.47 9.37 -5.26
CA THR A 166 -8.66 9.92 -6.60
C THR A 166 -7.68 11.07 -6.86
N ALA A 167 -7.44 11.92 -5.86
CA ALA A 167 -6.45 12.99 -5.95
C ALA A 167 -5.02 12.42 -6.09
N ALA A 168 -4.64 11.44 -5.28
CA ALA A 168 -3.34 10.78 -5.32
C ALA A 168 -3.05 10.11 -6.68
N TYR A 169 -4.07 9.50 -7.29
CA TYR A 169 -3.96 8.87 -8.61
C TYR A 169 -3.71 9.90 -9.72
N ARG A 170 -4.37 11.07 -9.67
CA ARG A 170 -4.29 12.11 -10.72
C ARG A 170 -2.92 12.77 -10.80
N THR A 171 -2.19 12.88 -9.69
CA THR A 171 -0.84 13.44 -9.64
C THR A 171 0.22 12.53 -10.28
N ASN A 172 -0.10 11.25 -10.53
CA ASN A 172 0.90 10.25 -10.92
C ASN A 172 1.21 10.23 -12.43
N LYS A 173 0.33 10.77 -13.29
CA LYS A 173 0.57 10.77 -14.75
C LYS A 173 1.02 12.15 -15.22
N ALA A 174 2.27 12.25 -15.67
CA ALA A 174 2.68 13.36 -16.53
C ALA A 174 1.71 13.41 -17.72
N LYS A 175 0.97 14.52 -17.86
CA LYS A 175 0.04 14.72 -18.97
C LYS A 175 0.85 14.78 -20.27
N LYS A 176 0.96 13.64 -20.96
CA LYS A 176 1.57 13.58 -22.30
C LYS A 176 0.56 14.12 -23.31
N ILE A 177 0.70 15.38 -23.69
CA ILE A 177 0.01 15.92 -24.87
C ILE A 177 0.75 15.38 -26.10
N ARG A 178 0.05 14.63 -26.97
CA ARG A 178 0.65 14.19 -28.24
C ARG A 178 1.02 15.41 -29.07
N ALA A 179 2.22 15.41 -29.65
CA ALA A 179 2.64 16.46 -30.57
C ALA A 179 1.61 16.61 -31.69
N ARG A 180 1.04 17.81 -31.84
CA ARG A 180 0.14 18.12 -32.93
C ARG A 180 0.99 18.26 -34.19
N ARG A 181 0.73 17.45 -35.21
CA ARG A 181 1.29 17.67 -36.55
C ARG A 181 0.61 18.92 -37.09
N TRP A 182 1.38 19.97 -37.31
CA TRP A 182 0.94 21.09 -38.14
C TRP A 182 0.93 20.58 -39.58
N VAL A 183 -0.23 20.64 -40.23
CA VAL A 183 -0.40 20.47 -41.68
C VAL A 183 -0.50 21.87 -42.27
#